data_AF-A0A352SJB0-F1
#
_entry.id   AF-A0A352SJB0-F1
#
_cell.length_a   1.000
_cell.length_b   1.000
_cell.length_c   1.000
_cell.angle_alpha   90.00
_cell.angle_beta   90.00
_cell.angle_gamma   90.00
#
_symmetry.space_group_name_H-M   'P 1'
#
loop_
_entity.id
_entity.type
_entity.pdbx_description
1 polymer ?
#
loop_
_entity_poly.entity_id
_entity_poly.type
_entity_poly.pdbx_seq_one_letter_code
_entity_poly.pdbx_strand_id
1 'polypeptide(L)'
;MLAAGSCLLTDVVDQLHEDSQKINIVDRLSRHLDKGVPAQAASSYLQQIKKWVPSEPVIHIDDSDVVKSGSYKFESLGIVRDGSESTSAKNVYKKGYHVTEACVLTT
;
A
#
# COMPACT_ATOMS: atom_id res chain seq x y z
N MET A 1 -13.93 -6.81 -15.50
CA MET A 1 -12.55 -6.30 -15.41
C MET A 1 -12.43 -5.58 -14.07
N LEU A 2 -11.55 -6.02 -13.16
CA LEU A 2 -11.34 -5.32 -11.88
C LEU A 2 -10.80 -3.92 -12.18
N ALA A 3 -11.40 -2.86 -11.62
CA ALA A 3 -11.06 -1.47 -11.95
C ALA A 3 -9.58 -1.11 -11.72
N ALA A 4 -8.89 -1.83 -10.83
CA ALA A 4 -7.47 -1.63 -10.53
C ALA A 4 -6.54 -2.65 -11.20
N GLY A 5 -7.05 -3.67 -11.89
CA GLY A 5 -6.24 -4.77 -12.46
C GLY A 5 -5.38 -5.56 -11.46
N SER A 6 -5.56 -5.35 -10.15
CA SER A 6 -4.73 -5.96 -9.12
C SER A 6 -5.07 -7.45 -8.97
N CYS A 7 -4.06 -8.30 -9.12
CA CYS A 7 -4.13 -9.74 -8.88
C CYS A 7 -3.65 -10.13 -7.48
N LEU A 8 -3.33 -9.17 -6.60
CA LEU A 8 -2.62 -9.44 -5.35
C LEU A 8 -3.29 -10.50 -4.47
N LEU A 9 -4.61 -10.44 -4.31
CA LEU A 9 -5.32 -11.46 -3.52
C LEU A 9 -5.25 -12.83 -4.17
N THR A 10 -5.35 -12.92 -5.49
CA THR A 10 -5.19 -14.15 -6.25
C THR A 10 -3.79 -14.74 -6.05
N ASP A 11 -2.75 -13.90 -6.12
CA ASP A 11 -1.36 -14.31 -5.91
C ASP A 11 -1.12 -14.81 -4.49
N VAL A 12 -1.70 -14.12 -3.49
CA VAL A 12 -1.68 -14.57 -2.09
C VAL A 12 -2.40 -15.91 -1.93
N VAL A 13 -3.57 -16.09 -2.56
CA VAL A 13 -4.30 -17.36 -2.51
C VAL A 13 -3.46 -18.51 -3.06
N ASP A 14 -2.70 -18.28 -4.14
CA ASP A 14 -1.81 -19.28 -4.72
C ASP A 14 -0.70 -19.73 -3.75
N GLN A 15 -0.29 -18.87 -2.81
CA GLN A 15 0.71 -19.23 -1.78
C GLN A 15 0.12 -19.93 -0.55
N LEU A 16 -1.18 -19.79 -0.30
CA LEU A 16 -1.83 -20.35 0.90
C LEU A 16 -2.09 -21.85 0.80
N HIS A 17 -2.12 -22.42 -0.40
CA HIS A 17 -2.32 -23.86 -0.66
C HIS A 17 -3.53 -24.46 0.10
N GLU A 18 -4.60 -23.68 0.28
CA GLU A 18 -5.78 -24.13 1.00
C GLU A 18 -6.63 -25.09 0.14
N ASP A 19 -7.21 -26.11 0.77
CA ASP A 19 -8.14 -27.03 0.13
C ASP A 19 -9.53 -26.39 -0.04
N SER A 20 -9.59 -25.39 -0.91
CA SER A 20 -10.81 -24.70 -1.32
C SER A 20 -10.65 -24.10 -2.71
N GLN A 21 -11.76 -23.81 -3.38
CA GLN A 21 -11.70 -23.11 -4.66
C GLN A 21 -11.13 -21.70 -4.47
N LYS A 22 -10.22 -21.31 -5.36
CA LYS A 22 -9.54 -20.00 -5.34
C LYS A 22 -10.50 -18.82 -5.13
N ILE A 23 -11.65 -18.84 -5.79
CA ILE A 23 -12.68 -17.79 -5.67
C ILE A 23 -13.20 -17.64 -4.23
N ASN A 24 -13.38 -18.74 -3.50
CA ASN A 24 -13.88 -18.72 -2.13
C ASN A 24 -12.85 -18.10 -1.17
N ILE A 25 -11.57 -18.38 -1.42
CA ILE A 25 -10.46 -17.83 -0.62
C ILE A 25 -10.31 -16.33 -0.91
N VAL A 26 -10.34 -15.93 -2.19
CA VAL A 26 -10.31 -14.50 -2.59
C VAL A 26 -11.46 -13.73 -1.94
N ASP A 27 -12.68 -14.27 -1.98
CA ASP A 27 -13.86 -13.65 -1.38
C ASP A 27 -13.72 -13.56 0.16
N ARG A 28 -13.25 -14.62 0.81
CA ARG A 28 -12.97 -14.63 2.26
C ARG A 28 -11.93 -13.57 2.65
N LEU A 29 -10.82 -13.46 1.90
CA LEU A 29 -9.77 -12.49 2.14
C LEU A 29 -10.27 -11.06 1.91
N SER A 30 -11.04 -10.82 0.85
CA SER A 30 -11.67 -9.52 0.56
C SER A 30 -12.57 -9.08 1.71
N ARG A 31 -13.47 -9.96 2.17
CA ARG A 31 -14.34 -9.71 3.32
C ARG A 31 -13.58 -9.48 4.63
N HIS A 32 -12.36 -10.00 4.75
CA HIS A 32 -11.51 -9.72 5.90
C HIS A 32 -10.87 -8.33 5.80
N LEU A 33 -10.35 -7.95 4.63
CA LEU A 33 -9.79 -6.62 4.37
C LEU A 33 -10.81 -5.50 4.60
N ASP A 34 -12.07 -5.71 4.21
CA ASP A 34 -13.15 -4.74 4.41
C ASP A 34 -13.41 -4.40 5.89
N LYS A 35 -12.99 -5.26 6.82
CA LYS A 35 -13.11 -5.02 8.28
C LYS A 35 -11.99 -4.15 8.83
N GLY A 36 -10.95 -3.86 8.02
CA GLY A 36 -9.75 -3.16 8.46
C GLY A 36 -8.83 -4.01 9.33
N VAL A 37 -7.78 -3.39 9.86
CA VAL A 37 -6.77 -4.06 10.70
C VAL A 37 -7.23 -4.07 12.16
N PRO A 38 -7.33 -5.24 12.82
CA PRO A 38 -7.63 -5.31 14.25
C PRO A 38 -6.60 -4.56 15.09
N ALA A 39 -7.05 -3.80 16.10
CA ALA A 39 -6.17 -2.99 16.94
C ALA A 39 -5.06 -3.82 17.64
N GLN A 40 -5.38 -5.06 18.04
CA GLN A 40 -4.41 -5.97 18.63
C GLN A 40 -3.33 -6.40 17.62
N ALA A 41 -3.71 -6.67 16.37
CA ALA A 41 -2.77 -7.03 15.32
C ALA A 41 -1.82 -5.86 14.99
N ALA A 42 -2.37 -4.64 14.90
CA ALA A 42 -1.56 -3.42 14.73
C ALA A 42 -0.58 -3.22 15.89
N SER A 43 -1.03 -3.42 17.13
CA SER A 43 -0.19 -3.29 18.33
C SER A 43 0.93 -4.34 18.36
N SER A 44 0.61 -5.60 18.08
CA SER A 44 1.59 -6.69 18.02
C SER A 44 2.63 -6.46 16.91
N TYR A 45 2.19 -6.01 15.73
CA TYR A 45 3.08 -5.63 14.65
C TYR A 45 4.03 -4.52 15.07
N LEU A 46 3.51 -3.43 15.66
CA LEU A 46 4.33 -2.32 16.12
C LEU A 46 5.34 -2.75 17.19
N GLN A 47 4.94 -3.58 18.15
CA GLN A 47 5.85 -4.13 19.16
C GLN A 47 6.97 -4.97 18.55
N GLN A 48 6.67 -5.72 17.49
CA GLN A 48 7.68 -6.51 16.78
C GLN A 48 8.67 -5.61 16.03
N ILE A 49 8.17 -4.63 15.26
CA ILE A 49 9.03 -3.69 14.51
C ILE A 49 9.92 -2.86 15.44
N LYS A 50 9.40 -2.44 16.61
CA LYS A 50 10.19 -1.69 17.61
C LYS A 50 11.45 -2.43 18.08
N LYS A 51 11.47 -3.77 18.05
CA LYS A 51 12.67 -4.54 18.42
C LYS A 51 13.80 -4.41 17.40
N TRP A 52 13.48 -4.01 16.18
CA TRP A 52 14.46 -3.82 15.10
C TRP A 52 14.97 -2.38 15.02
N VAL A 53 14.35 -1.46 15.76
CA VAL A 53 14.75 -0.05 15.79
C VAL A 53 15.95 0.14 16.73
N PRO A 54 17.08 0.69 16.27
CA PRO A 54 18.22 0.98 17.14
C PRO A 54 17.89 2.08 18.15
N SER A 55 18.65 2.17 19.24
CA SER A 55 18.43 3.17 20.30
C SER A 55 18.59 4.62 19.81
N GLU A 56 19.48 4.83 18.83
CA GLU A 56 19.71 6.10 18.15
C GLU A 56 19.38 5.93 16.66
N PRO A 57 18.08 6.02 16.28
CA PRO A 57 17.68 5.75 14.92
C PRO A 57 17.97 6.91 13.98
N VAL A 58 18.47 6.60 12.80
CA VAL A 58 18.41 7.50 11.65
C VAL A 58 17.07 7.27 10.96
N ILE A 59 16.25 8.31 10.90
CA ILE A 59 14.93 8.29 10.27
C ILE A 59 15.04 9.06 8.95
N HIS A 60 14.82 8.36 7.84
CA HIS A 60 14.67 8.98 6.54
C HIS A 60 13.21 9.40 6.36
N ILE A 61 12.98 10.69 6.13
CA ILE A 61 11.65 11.26 5.85
C ILE A 61 11.64 11.62 4.37
N ASP A 62 10.64 11.12 3.65
CA ASP A 62 10.45 11.39 2.23
C ASP A 62 8.98 11.74 1.94
N ASP A 63 8.78 12.64 0.98
CA ASP A 63 7.47 13.03 0.50
C ASP A 63 7.29 12.51 -0.93
N SER A 64 6.25 11.69 -1.12
CA SER A 64 5.98 11.00 -2.37
C SER A 64 4.66 11.43 -3.01
N ASP A 65 4.71 11.59 -4.32
CA ASP A 65 3.56 11.84 -5.19
C ASP A 65 3.05 10.52 -5.76
N VAL A 66 1.91 10.03 -5.26
CA VAL A 66 1.36 8.73 -5.69
C VAL A 66 0.26 8.91 -6.73
N VAL A 67 0.55 8.57 -7.98
CA VAL A 67 -0.45 8.51 -9.06
C VAL A 67 -1.34 7.27 -8.87
N LYS A 68 -2.66 7.46 -8.86
CA LYS A 68 -3.62 6.35 -8.73
C LYS A 68 -4.85 6.52 -9.62
N SER A 69 -4.65 6.42 -10.93
CA SER A 69 -5.74 6.34 -11.91
C SER A 69 -6.49 5.01 -11.81
N GLY A 70 -7.82 5.02 -11.78
CA GLY A 70 -8.68 3.83 -11.72
C GLY A 70 -9.21 3.47 -10.34
N SER A 71 -8.96 4.31 -9.33
CA SER A 71 -9.53 4.11 -8.00
C SER A 71 -10.33 5.32 -7.52
N TYR A 72 -11.65 5.17 -7.48
CA TYR A 72 -12.58 6.24 -7.15
C TYR A 72 -12.24 6.98 -5.84
N LYS A 73 -11.86 6.24 -4.78
CA LYS A 73 -11.54 6.83 -3.47
C LYS A 73 -10.23 7.61 -3.46
N PHE A 74 -9.23 7.17 -4.23
CA PHE A 74 -7.92 7.83 -4.28
C PHE A 74 -7.92 8.99 -5.30
N GLU A 75 -8.70 8.88 -6.38
CA GLU A 75 -8.86 9.93 -7.38
C GLU A 75 -9.46 11.22 -6.83
N SER A 76 -10.24 11.14 -5.75
CA SER A 76 -10.84 12.31 -5.10
C SER A 76 -9.89 13.02 -4.12
N LEU A 77 -8.74 12.42 -3.80
CA LEU A 77 -7.84 12.97 -2.78
C LEU A 77 -7.03 14.17 -3.29
N GLY A 78 -6.74 14.22 -4.61
CA GLY A 78 -6.06 15.36 -5.20
C GLY A 78 -5.48 15.10 -6.58
N ILE A 79 -4.59 16.00 -6.97
CA ILE A 79 -3.81 15.95 -8.21
C ILE A 79 -2.34 16.04 -7.82
N VAL A 80 -1.52 15.12 -8.32
CA VAL A 80 -0.08 15.04 -8.04
C VAL A 80 0.72 15.06 -9.33
N ARG A 81 2.02 15.38 -9.25
CA ARG A 81 2.92 15.33 -10.40
C ARG A 81 3.34 13.89 -10.66
N ASP A 82 3.13 13.41 -11.88
CA ASP A 82 3.68 12.13 -12.30
C ASP A 82 5.15 12.32 -12.67
N GLY A 83 6.06 12.01 -11.75
CA GLY A 83 7.49 12.12 -11.98
C GLY A 83 8.01 11.22 -13.10
N SER A 84 7.36 10.09 -13.36
CA SER A 84 7.76 9.13 -14.41
C SER A 84 7.42 9.60 -15.82
N GLU A 85 6.40 10.45 -15.96
CA GLU A 85 5.99 11.04 -17.24
C GLU A 85 6.36 12.53 -17.37
N SER A 86 6.81 13.16 -16.29
CA SER A 86 7.34 14.51 -16.32
C SER A 86 8.76 14.54 -16.87
N THR A 87 9.08 15.58 -17.62
CA THR A 87 10.43 15.86 -18.12
C THR A 87 10.93 17.18 -17.54
N SER A 88 12.19 17.53 -17.82
CA SER A 88 12.73 18.84 -17.45
C SER A 88 11.99 20.02 -18.07
N ALA A 89 11.34 19.82 -19.23
CA ALA A 89 10.63 20.87 -19.96
C ALA A 89 9.11 20.89 -19.69
N LYS A 90 8.55 19.79 -19.15
CA LYS A 90 7.09 19.65 -18.98
C LYS A 90 6.74 18.82 -17.75
N ASN A 91 5.86 19.35 -16.92
CA ASN A 91 5.24 18.61 -15.82
C ASN A 91 3.92 17.97 -16.28
N VAL A 92 3.74 16.69 -15.95
CA VAL A 92 2.50 15.96 -16.15
C VAL A 92 1.83 15.79 -14.80
N TYR A 93 0.56 16.17 -14.71
CA TYR A 93 -0.24 16.07 -13.49
C TYR A 93 -1.37 15.07 -13.67
N LYS A 94 -1.61 14.25 -12.65
CA LYS A 94 -2.62 13.19 -12.67
C LYS A 94 -3.33 13.09 -11.33
N LYS A 95 -4.50 12.44 -11.31
CA LYS A 95 -5.22 12.18 -10.07
C LYS A 95 -4.42 11.21 -9.17
N GLY A 96 -4.38 11.52 -7.88
CA GLY A 96 -3.56 10.81 -6.93
C GLY A 96 -3.60 11.45 -5.55
N TYR A 97 -2.56 11.23 -4.76
CA TYR A 97 -2.42 11.77 -3.41
C TYR A 97 -0.96 11.88 -2.99
N HIS A 98 -0.68 12.83 -2.09
CA HIS A 98 0.63 12.98 -1.46
C HIS A 98 0.72 12.07 -0.23
N VAL A 99 1.88 11.47 -0.01
CA VAL A 99 2.19 10.67 1.18
C VAL A 99 3.54 11.10 1.73
N THR A 100 3.59 11.34 3.03
CA THR A 100 4.85 11.45 3.77
C THR A 100 5.17 10.09 4.39
N GLU A 101 6.35 9.55 4.09
CA GLU A 101 6.83 8.29 4.61
C GLU A 101 8.01 8.53 5.57
N ALA A 102 8.07 7.75 6.65
CA ALA A 102 9.18 7.76 7.59
C ALA A 102 9.75 6.35 7.71
N CYS A 103 11.01 6.18 7.29
CA CYS A 103 11.71 4.90 7.28
C CYS A 103 12.87 4.91 8.28
N VAL A 104 12.91 3.93 9.18
CA VAL A 104 14.05 3.73 10.09
C VAL A 104 15.11 2.94 9.37
N LEU A 105 16.34 3.47 9.30
CA LEU A 105 17.49 2.74 8.79
C LEU A 105 18.00 1.77 9.86
N THR A 106 18.07 0.50 9.51
CA THR A 106 18.58 -0.58 10.37
C THR A 106 19.85 -1.16 9.75
N THR A 107 20.78 -1.64 10.57
CA THR A 107 22.08 -2.22 10.16
C THR A 107 22.02 -3.73 10.02
#